data_AF-A0A1B2F2T6-F1
#
_entry.id   AF-A0A1B2F2T6-F1
#
_cell.length_a   1.000
_cell.length_b   1.000
_cell.length_c   1.000
_cell.angle_alpha   90.00
_cell.angle_beta   90.00
_cell.angle_gamma   90.00
#
_symmetry.space_group_name_H-M   'P 1'
#
loop_
_entity.id
_entity.type
_entity.pdbx_description
1 polymer ?
#
loop_
_entity_poly.entity_id
_entity_poly.type
_entity_poly.pdbx_seq_one_letter_code
_entity_poly.pdbx_strand_id
1 'polypeptide(L)' 'MLANLRMQRLQDDLQRTATELEDVYRGLCGHARYLRHSVHGCEAKTMDSHAKSLQSSACTLRQIAQAITP' A
#
# COMPACT_ATOMS: atom_id res chain seq x y z
N MET A 1 -7.85 -18.73 -23.89
CA MET A 1 -6.96 -17.60 -24.21
C MET A 1 -7.43 -16.27 -23.61
N LEU A 2 -8.69 -15.82 -23.84
CA LEU A 2 -9.21 -14.55 -23.29
C LEU A 2 -9.22 -14.47 -21.74
N ALA A 3 -9.47 -15.58 -21.05
CA ALA A 3 -9.44 -15.66 -19.59
C ALA A 3 -8.03 -15.43 -19.02
N ASN A 4 -6.99 -16.07 -19.57
CA ASN A 4 -5.60 -15.87 -19.13
C ASN A 4 -5.14 -14.42 -19.32
N LEU A 5 -5.53 -13.77 -20.42
CA LEU A 5 -5.21 -12.37 -20.65
C LEU A 5 -5.89 -11.43 -19.62
N ARG A 6 -7.12 -11.76 -19.21
CA ARG A 6 -7.82 -11.01 -18.15
C ARG A 6 -7.17 -11.22 -16.78
N MET A 7 -6.77 -12.46 -16.46
CA MET A 7 -6.08 -12.76 -15.19
C MET A 7 -4.72 -12.09 -15.12
N GLN A 8 -3.98 -12.04 -16.24
CA GLN A 8 -2.68 -11.35 -16.31
C GLN A 8 -2.83 -9.84 -16.12
N ARG A 9 -3.81 -9.19 -16.77
CA ARG A 9 -4.10 -7.77 -16.53
C ARG A 9 -4.49 -7.47 -15.09
N LEU A 10 -5.32 -8.32 -14.49
CA LEU A 10 -5.69 -8.18 -13.09
C LEU A 10 -4.47 -8.30 -12.17
N GLN A 11 -3.58 -9.24 -12.44
CA GLN A 11 -2.32 -9.39 -11.70
C GLN A 11 -1.46 -8.11 -11.82
N ASP A 12 -1.29 -7.57 -13.03
CA ASP A 12 -0.54 -6.33 -13.27
C ASP A 12 -1.15 -5.13 -12.52
N ASP A 13 -2.48 -4.99 -12.60
CA ASP A 13 -3.21 -3.90 -11.92
C ASP A 13 -3.08 -3.99 -10.39
N LEU A 14 -3.15 -5.21 -9.83
CA LEU A 14 -2.96 -5.43 -8.40
C LEU A 14 -1.53 -5.12 -7.94
N GLN A 15 -0.52 -5.49 -8.72
CA GLN A 15 0.88 -5.15 -8.44
C GLN A 15 1.09 -3.64 -8.48
N ARG A 16 0.58 -2.97 -9.51
CA ARG A 16 0.66 -1.51 -9.65
C ARG A 16 0.00 -0.80 -8.48
N THR A 17 -1.22 -1.21 -8.11
CA THR A 17 -1.95 -0.63 -6.98
C THR A 17 -1.19 -0.83 -5.67
N ALA A 18 -0.55 -1.99 -5.48
CA ALA A 18 0.29 -2.22 -4.31
C ALA A 18 1.51 -1.30 -4.27
N THR A 19 2.18 -1.05 -5.40
CA THR A 19 3.29 -0.09 -5.48
C THR A 19 2.83 1.34 -5.18
N GLU A 20 1.70 1.77 -5.73
CA GLU A 20 1.15 3.11 -5.46
C GLU A 20 0.81 3.29 -3.97
N LEU A 21 0.30 2.24 -3.31
CA LEU A 21 0.06 2.26 -1.86
C LEU A 21 1.36 2.34 -1.05
N GLU A 22 2.46 1.72 -1.50
CA GLU A 22 3.76 1.83 -0.85
C GLU A 22 4.35 3.23 -0.92
N ASP A 23 4.14 3.96 -2.02
CA ASP A 23 4.57 5.34 -2.16
C ASP A 23 3.79 6.26 -1.21
N VAL A 24 2.46 6.07 -1.12
CA VAL A 24 1.62 6.81 -0.16
C VAL A 24 2.05 6.49 1.27
N TYR A 25 2.32 5.22 1.58
CA TYR A 25 2.84 4.79 2.88
C TYR A 25 4.14 5.53 3.24
N ARG A 26 5.11 5.59 2.32
CA ARG A 26 6.38 6.31 2.55
C ARG A 26 6.15 7.79 2.81
N GLY A 27 5.27 8.44 2.04
CA GLY A 27 4.90 9.83 2.25
C GLY A 27 4.29 10.09 3.63
N LEU A 28 3.35 9.24 4.05
CA LEU A 28 2.72 9.33 5.37
C LEU A 28 3.72 9.10 6.50
N CYS A 29 4.66 8.16 6.36
CA CYS A 29 5.73 7.96 7.34
C CYS A 29 6.64 9.20 7.48
N GLY A 30 6.95 9.87 6.36
CA GLY A 30 7.70 11.12 6.37
C GLY A 30 6.97 12.22 7.14
N HIS A 31 5.68 12.41 6.87
CA HIS A 31 4.84 13.38 7.59
C HIS A 31 4.63 13.02 9.07
N ALA A 32 4.38 11.75 9.40
CA ALA A 32 4.26 11.30 10.78
C ALA A 32 5.56 11.56 11.56
N ARG A 33 6.72 11.35 10.91
CA ARG A 33 8.02 11.69 11.49
C ARG A 33 8.16 13.20 11.70
N TYR A 34 7.73 14.03 10.76
CA TYR A 34 7.73 15.49 10.93
C TYR A 34 6.83 15.94 12.11
N LEU A 35 5.60 15.45 12.17
CA LEU A 35 4.64 15.78 13.23
C LEU A 35 5.10 15.29 14.61
N ARG A 36 5.82 14.16 14.68
CA ARG A 36 6.36 13.62 15.93
C ARG A 36 7.45 14.51 16.55
N HIS A 37 8.19 15.24 15.72
CA HIS A 37 9.17 16.23 16.20
C HIS A 37 8.56 17.63 16.37
N SER A 38 7.28 17.78 16.03
CA SER A 38 6.48 18.98 16.30
C SER A 38 5.64 18.77 17.57
N VAL A 39 4.88 19.79 17.99
CA VAL A 39 3.94 19.71 19.13
C VAL A 39 2.72 18.80 18.88
N HIS A 40 2.61 18.19 17.69
CA HIS A 40 1.45 17.45 17.21
C HIS A 40 1.57 15.92 17.39
N GLY A 41 1.93 15.47 18.59
CA GLY A 41 2.18 14.05 18.88
C GLY A 41 0.97 13.11 18.65
N CYS A 42 -0.27 13.61 18.84
CA CYS A 42 -1.48 12.82 18.58
C CYS A 42 -1.70 12.57 17.07
N GLU A 43 -1.51 13.60 16.24
CA GLU A 43 -1.66 13.49 14.79
C GLU A 43 -0.60 12.54 14.20
N ALA A 44 0.63 12.57 14.73
CA ALA A 44 1.68 11.63 14.36
C ALA A 44 1.29 10.17 14.62
N LYS A 45 0.62 9.86 15.75
CA LYS A 45 0.14 8.51 16.05
C LYS A 45 -0.97 8.06 15.11
N THR A 46 -1.93 8.94 14.82
CA THR A 46 -3.01 8.65 13.88
C THR A 46 -2.45 8.37 12.48
N MET A 47 -1.49 9.18 12.01
CA MET A 47 -0.84 8.96 10.72
C MET A 47 -0.02 7.67 10.67
N ASP A 48 0.66 7.29 11.76
CA ASP A 48 1.39 6.03 11.84
C ASP A 48 0.46 4.80 11.75
N SER A 49 -0.73 4.88 12.38
CA SER A 49 -1.77 3.86 12.25
C SER A 49 -2.30 3.74 10.82
N HIS A 50 -2.58 4.87 10.15
CA HIS A 50 -3.01 4.86 8.75
C HIS A 50 -1.93 4.29 7.82
N ALA A 51 -0.67 4.65 8.03
CA ALA A 51 0.45 4.11 7.27
C ALA A 51 0.54 2.58 7.43
N LYS A 52 0.47 2.05 8.65
CA LYS A 52 0.48 0.59 8.89
C LYS A 52 -0.67 -0.13 8.18
N SER A 53 -1.88 0.44 8.19
CA SER A 53 -3.01 -0.13 7.48
C SER A 53 -2.77 -0.19 5.96
N LEU A 54 -2.23 0.88 5.36
CA LEU A 54 -1.90 0.93 3.93
C LEU A 54 -0.83 -0.10 3.55
N GLN A 55 0.20 -0.25 4.40
CA GLN A 55 1.23 -1.27 4.21
C GLN A 55 0.64 -2.68 4.23
N SER A 56 -0.28 -2.96 5.15
CA SER A 56 -0.99 -4.23 5.23
C SER A 56 -1.82 -4.48 3.96
N SER A 57 -2.57 -3.48 3.50
CA SER A 57 -3.33 -3.57 2.24
C SER A 57 -2.42 -3.84 1.04
N ALA A 58 -1.30 -3.15 0.90
CA ALA A 58 -0.34 -3.37 -0.18
C ALA A 58 0.29 -4.78 -0.13
N CYS A 59 0.53 -5.31 1.06
CA CYS A 59 1.00 -6.69 1.24
C CYS A 59 -0.06 -7.70 0.74
N THR A 60 -1.31 -7.53 1.16
CA THR A 60 -2.44 -8.38 0.73
C THR A 60 -2.63 -8.34 -0.77
N LEU A 61 -2.60 -7.16 -1.40
CA LEU A 61 -2.75 -7.04 -2.86
C LEU A 61 -1.62 -7.79 -3.60
N ARG A 62 -0.37 -7.72 -3.11
CA ARG A 62 0.74 -8.50 -3.68
C ARG A 62 0.55 -10.00 -3.52
N GLN A 63 0.09 -10.45 -2.35
CA GLN A 63 -0.18 -11.87 -2.13
C GLN A 63 -1.27 -12.39 -3.07
N ILE A 64 -2.35 -11.62 -3.25
CA ILE A 64 -3.41 -11.97 -4.20
C ILE A 64 -2.86 -11.99 -5.64
N ALA A 65 -2.09 -10.96 -6.02
CA ALA A 65 -1.48 -10.91 -7.35
C ALA A 65 -0.56 -12.10 -7.63
N GLN A 66 0.21 -12.55 -6.63
CA GLN A 66 1.08 -13.73 -6.73
C GLN A 66 0.30 -15.04 -6.77
N ALA A 67 -0.85 -15.12 -6.11
CA ALA A 67 -1.74 -16.29 -6.14
C ALA A 67 -2.49 -16.43 -7.47
N ILE A 68 -2.63 -15.35 -8.25
CA ILE A 68 -3.15 -15.41 -9.61
C ILE A 68 -2.04 -16.00 -10.51
N THR A 69 -2.07 -17.31 -10.69
CA THR A 69 -1.32 -18.02 -11.73
C THR A 69 -2.14 -18.11 -13.02
N PRO A 70 -1.64 -17.59 -14.15
CA PRO A 70 -2.30 -17.68 -15.46
C PRO A 70 -2.28 -19.10 -16.06
#